data_AF-A0A4Q2CZN3-F1
#
_entry.id   AF-A0A4Q2CZN3-F1
#
_cell.length_a   1.000
_cell.length_b   1.000
_cell.length_c   1.000
_cell.angle_alpha   90.00
_cell.angle_beta   90.00
_cell.angle_gamma   90.00
#
_symmetry.space_group_name_H-M   'P 1'
#
loop_
_entity.id
_entity.type
_entity.pdbx_description
1 polymer ?
#
loop_
_entity_poly.entity_id
_entity_poly.type
_entity_poly.pdbx_seq_one_letter_code
_entity_poly.pdbx_strand_id
1 'polypeptide(L)'
;MEFEDLTIPEVLEQIRHLSDDNIQQYYDHLVPIERAPTPEFWRTLDNRNDATLARRLCLLACVASGFSIIPFEFQLTATIALLSGKDSLVDVGTGYGKTWCMILPALLRPNRITLVISPLKRLQVNQVLEFKKFGIRTISINEDTPNKGIVVRAIEFFAITTVQRCIVL
;
A
#
# COMPACT_ATOMS: atom_id res chain seq x y z
N MET A 1 12.96 14.65 17.32
CA MET A 1 12.13 13.48 16.95
C MET A 1 12.95 12.62 15.99
N GLU A 2 13.06 11.30 16.13
CA GLU A 2 14.09 10.42 15.49
C GLU A 2 14.17 10.42 13.94
N PHE A 3 13.45 11.31 13.24
CA PHE A 3 13.43 11.41 11.78
C PHE A 3 13.89 12.78 11.22
N GLU A 4 14.42 13.68 12.05
CA GLU A 4 14.69 15.08 11.66
C GLU A 4 15.69 15.26 10.50
N ASP A 5 16.57 14.28 10.23
CA ASP A 5 17.58 14.34 9.17
C ASP A 5 17.41 13.28 8.07
N LEU A 6 16.31 12.51 8.06
CA LEU A 6 16.12 11.40 7.13
C LEU A 6 15.27 11.78 5.91
N THR A 7 15.64 11.25 4.76
CA THR A 7 14.81 11.33 3.55
C THR A 7 13.56 10.45 3.68
N ILE A 8 12.48 10.79 2.96
CA ILE A 8 11.25 9.99 2.99
C ILE A 8 11.48 8.50 2.71
N PRO A 9 12.30 8.08 1.71
CA PRO A 9 12.61 6.68 1.50
C PRO A 9 13.26 5.98 2.71
N GLU A 10 14.15 6.67 3.43
CA GLU A 10 14.81 6.13 4.62
C GLU A 10 13.83 5.99 5.78
N VAL A 11 12.96 6.98 6.00
CA VAL A 11 11.90 6.89 7.01
C VAL A 11 10.94 5.74 6.70
N LEU A 12 10.52 5.58 5.44
CA LEU A 12 9.67 4.47 5.03
C LEU A 12 10.36 3.11 5.25
N GLU A 13 11.66 3.02 5.02
CA GLU A 13 12.42 1.79 5.31
C GLU A 13 12.47 1.50 6.80
N GLN A 14 12.71 2.51 7.65
CA GLN A 14 12.69 2.32 9.10
C GLN A 14 11.31 1.85 9.60
N ILE A 15 10.21 2.45 9.14
CA ILE A 15 8.85 2.07 9.53
C ILE A 15 8.56 0.58 9.24
N ARG A 16 9.12 0.03 8.15
CA ARG A 16 8.94 -1.40 7.81
C ARG A 16 9.53 -2.33 8.87
N HIS A 17 10.60 -1.91 9.55
CA HIS A 17 11.37 -2.74 10.50
C HIS A 17 11.19 -2.35 11.97
N LEU A 18 10.40 -1.30 12.27
CA LEU A 18 10.09 -0.94 13.65
C LEU A 18 9.46 -2.12 14.42
N SER A 19 9.84 -2.22 15.70
CA SER A 19 9.22 -3.11 16.67
C SER A 19 7.76 -2.73 16.92
N ASP A 20 6.97 -3.67 17.42
CA ASP A 20 5.55 -3.48 17.71
C ASP A 20 5.29 -2.29 18.66
N ASP A 21 6.11 -2.17 19.72
CA ASP A 21 5.95 -1.11 20.72
C ASP A 21 6.25 0.27 20.12
N ASN A 22 7.31 0.37 19.31
CA ASN A 22 7.66 1.62 18.61
C ASN A 22 6.58 1.99 17.59
N ILE A 23 6.03 1.02 16.86
CA ILE A 23 4.94 1.30 15.88
C ILE A 23 3.71 1.88 16.57
N GLN A 24 3.33 1.34 17.71
CA GLN A 24 2.20 1.87 18.47
C GLN A 24 2.48 3.31 18.90
N GLN A 25 3.64 3.58 19.49
CA GLN A 25 4.02 4.92 19.93
C GLN A 25 4.02 5.94 18.77
N TYR A 26 4.60 5.59 17.62
CA TYR A 26 4.62 6.47 16.45
C TYR A 26 3.23 6.67 15.85
N TYR A 27 2.41 5.62 15.82
CA TYR A 27 1.03 5.70 15.36
C TYR A 27 0.22 6.69 16.21
N ASP A 28 0.32 6.58 17.54
CA ASP A 28 -0.41 7.44 18.49
C ASP A 28 0.02 8.91 18.39
N HIS A 29 1.26 9.18 17.95
CA HIS A 29 1.79 10.53 17.79
C HIS A 29 1.50 11.14 16.41
N LEU A 30 1.55 10.35 15.32
CA LEU A 30 1.51 10.85 13.94
C LEU A 30 0.14 10.73 13.27
N VAL A 31 -0.73 9.83 13.75
CA VAL A 31 -2.06 9.64 13.17
C VAL A 31 -3.09 10.42 13.99
N PRO A 32 -3.72 11.46 13.41
CA PRO A 32 -4.69 12.27 14.13
C PRO A 32 -5.95 11.45 14.44
N ILE A 33 -6.49 11.63 15.65
CA ILE A 33 -7.60 10.82 16.17
C ILE A 33 -8.86 10.92 15.30
N GLU A 34 -9.06 12.05 14.60
CA GLU A 34 -10.21 12.30 13.74
C GLU A 34 -10.15 11.51 12.42
N ARG A 35 -8.96 11.02 12.04
CA ARG A 35 -8.74 10.22 10.82
C ARG A 35 -8.33 8.78 11.11
N ALA A 36 -8.10 8.44 12.38
CA ALA A 36 -7.74 7.10 12.81
C ALA A 36 -8.90 6.10 12.57
N PRO A 37 -8.62 4.83 12.24
CA PRO A 37 -9.60 3.76 12.29
C PRO A 37 -10.31 3.69 13.65
N THR A 38 -11.59 3.32 13.61
CA THR A 38 -12.47 3.27 14.77
C THR A 38 -12.05 2.20 15.78
N PRO A 39 -12.37 2.38 17.08
CA PRO A 39 -12.20 1.33 18.08
C PRO A 39 -12.85 0.00 17.68
N GLU A 40 -13.99 0.06 16.99
CA GLU A 40 -14.72 -1.11 16.48
C GLU A 40 -13.88 -1.87 15.45
N PHE A 41 -13.25 -1.18 14.50
CA PHE A 41 -12.33 -1.80 13.55
C PHE A 41 -11.19 -2.55 14.24
N TRP A 42 -10.54 -1.94 15.25
CA TRP A 42 -9.45 -2.61 15.97
C TRP A 42 -9.88 -3.89 16.67
N ARG A 43 -11.14 -3.97 17.13
CA ARG A 43 -11.70 -5.19 17.73
C ARG A 43 -11.98 -6.30 16.70
N THR A 44 -12.07 -5.97 15.40
CA THR A 44 -12.26 -6.96 14.33
C THR A 44 -10.98 -7.69 13.92
N LEU A 45 -9.81 -7.19 14.32
CA LEU A 45 -8.53 -7.80 13.96
C LEU A 45 -8.26 -9.00 14.87
N ASP A 46 -8.22 -10.20 14.26
CA ASP A 46 -8.19 -11.50 14.94
C ASP A 46 -6.99 -11.71 15.86
N ASN A 47 -5.90 -10.96 15.67
CA ASN A 47 -4.65 -11.15 16.40
C ASN A 47 -3.82 -9.85 16.51
N ARG A 48 -2.84 -9.87 17.43
CA ARG A 48 -1.90 -8.75 17.65
C ARG A 48 -1.14 -8.35 16.38
N ASN A 49 -0.77 -9.33 15.54
CA ASN A 49 0.04 -9.06 14.35
C ASN A 49 -0.73 -8.22 13.33
N ASP A 50 -2.03 -8.47 13.14
CA ASP A 50 -2.87 -7.71 12.23
C ASP A 50 -3.07 -6.27 12.71
N ALA A 51 -3.21 -6.06 14.02
CA ALA A 51 -3.27 -4.72 14.60
C ALA A 51 -1.94 -3.96 14.45
N THR A 52 -0.80 -4.62 14.67
CA THR A 52 0.53 -4.03 14.39
C THR A 52 0.69 -3.71 12.91
N LEU A 53 0.25 -4.61 12.03
CA LEU A 53 0.31 -4.44 10.59
C LEU A 53 -0.55 -3.25 10.11
N ALA A 54 -1.78 -3.14 10.61
CA ALA A 54 -2.67 -2.02 10.30
C ALA A 54 -2.05 -0.67 10.71
N ARG A 55 -1.47 -0.57 11.92
CA ARG A 55 -0.76 0.64 12.36
C ARG A 55 0.42 0.97 11.45
N ARG A 56 1.21 -0.05 11.08
CA ARG A 56 2.34 0.08 10.14
C ARG A 56 1.87 0.61 8.78
N LEU A 57 0.76 0.10 8.25
CA LEU A 57 0.16 0.56 6.99
C LEU A 57 -0.30 2.01 7.08
N CYS A 58 -0.93 2.41 8.20
CA CYS A 58 -1.31 3.81 8.43
C CYS A 58 -0.09 4.74 8.45
N LEU A 59 0.98 4.36 9.16
CA LEU A 59 2.21 5.14 9.21
C LEU A 59 2.89 5.27 7.84
N LEU A 60 2.98 4.17 7.09
CA LEU A 60 3.55 4.18 5.74
C LEU A 60 2.77 5.10 4.81
N ALA A 61 1.44 5.02 4.81
CA ALA A 61 0.60 5.89 3.98
C ALA A 61 0.71 7.36 4.40
N CYS A 62 0.66 7.61 5.71
CA CYS A 62 0.77 8.94 6.30
C CYS A 62 2.09 9.61 5.88
N VAL A 63 3.22 8.95 6.10
CA VAL A 63 4.53 9.52 5.75
C VAL A 63 4.71 9.63 4.24
N ALA A 64 4.34 8.60 3.47
CA ALA A 64 4.50 8.63 2.01
C ALA A 64 3.68 9.75 1.35
N SER A 65 2.56 10.16 1.96
CA SER A 65 1.70 11.21 1.44
C SER A 65 1.96 12.60 2.03
N GLY A 66 2.99 12.76 2.87
CA GLY A 66 3.24 14.02 3.57
C GLY A 66 2.15 14.35 4.60
N PHE A 67 1.76 13.37 5.39
CA PHE A 67 0.78 13.44 6.49
C PHE A 67 -0.67 13.72 6.06
N SER A 68 -0.97 13.56 4.78
CA SER A 68 -2.28 13.89 4.22
C SER A 68 -3.28 12.72 4.22
N ILE A 69 -2.81 11.48 4.21
CA ILE A 69 -3.63 10.29 3.96
C ILE A 69 -3.47 9.30 5.10
N ILE A 70 -4.60 8.96 5.72
CA ILE A 70 -4.75 7.80 6.59
C ILE A 70 -5.69 6.82 5.87
N PRO A 71 -5.32 5.53 5.73
CA PRO A 71 -6.13 4.57 5.01
C PRO A 71 -7.49 4.36 5.68
N PHE A 72 -8.53 4.19 4.86
CA PHE A 72 -9.82 3.74 5.35
C PHE A 72 -9.77 2.28 5.80
N GLU A 73 -10.66 1.92 6.72
CA GLU A 73 -10.74 0.58 7.31
C GLU A 73 -10.85 -0.53 6.25
N PHE A 74 -11.68 -0.34 5.21
CA PHE A 74 -11.81 -1.32 4.13
C PHE A 74 -10.51 -1.53 3.34
N GLN A 75 -9.67 -0.49 3.22
CA GLN A 75 -8.37 -0.57 2.54
C GLN A 75 -7.38 -1.37 3.38
N LEU A 76 -7.40 -1.16 4.71
CA LEU A 76 -6.61 -1.93 5.66
C LEU A 76 -7.03 -3.41 5.65
N THR A 77 -8.33 -3.69 5.77
CA THR A 77 -8.88 -5.05 5.73
C THR A 77 -8.50 -5.79 4.45
N ALA A 78 -8.69 -5.16 3.29
CA ALA A 78 -8.32 -5.75 2.01
C ALA A 78 -6.81 -6.02 1.91
N THR A 79 -5.98 -5.10 2.40
CA THR A 79 -4.52 -5.24 2.39
C THR A 79 -4.05 -6.34 3.34
N ILE A 80 -4.62 -6.43 4.55
CA ILE A 80 -4.29 -7.48 5.53
C ILE A 80 -4.69 -8.85 5.01
N ALA A 81 -5.87 -8.98 4.39
CA ALA A 81 -6.31 -10.21 3.73
C ALA A 81 -5.32 -10.64 2.64
N LEU A 82 -4.95 -9.71 1.74
CA LEU A 82 -3.96 -9.93 0.69
C LEU A 82 -2.61 -10.39 1.26
N LEU A 83 -2.10 -9.72 2.30
CA LEU A 83 -0.81 -10.06 2.92
C LEU A 83 -0.85 -11.40 3.67
N SER A 84 -2.04 -11.84 4.10
CA SER A 84 -2.28 -13.12 4.75
C SER A 84 -2.50 -14.26 3.76
N GLY A 85 -2.38 -14.01 2.47
CA GLY A 85 -2.60 -15.03 1.46
C GLY A 85 -4.08 -15.32 1.17
N LYS A 86 -4.98 -14.37 1.43
CA LYS A 86 -6.43 -14.49 1.17
C LYS A 86 -6.84 -13.59 0.01
N ASP A 87 -7.84 -14.02 -0.76
CA ASP A 87 -8.47 -13.18 -1.77
C ASP A 87 -9.42 -12.15 -1.12
N SER A 88 -9.61 -11.00 -1.77
CA SER A 88 -10.49 -9.93 -1.28
C SER A 88 -11.28 -9.33 -2.43
N LEU A 89 -12.60 -9.20 -2.28
CA LEU A 89 -13.45 -8.41 -3.18
C LEU A 89 -13.77 -7.09 -2.50
N VAL A 90 -13.38 -5.97 -3.12
CA VAL A 90 -13.69 -4.63 -2.61
C VAL A 90 -14.74 -4.01 -3.51
N ASP A 91 -15.95 -3.86 -2.96
CA ASP A 91 -17.09 -3.22 -3.62
C ASP A 91 -17.40 -1.90 -2.90
N VAL A 92 -16.93 -0.79 -3.47
CA VAL A 92 -17.14 0.56 -2.94
C VAL A 92 -17.39 1.53 -4.09
N GLY A 93 -17.92 2.73 -3.83
CA GLY A 93 -18.15 3.72 -4.88
C GLY A 93 -16.87 4.22 -5.58
N THR A 94 -17.01 4.88 -6.71
CA THR A 94 -15.92 5.66 -7.30
C THR A 94 -15.53 6.83 -6.37
N GLY A 95 -14.26 7.25 -6.39
CA GLY A 95 -13.77 8.33 -5.53
C GLY A 95 -13.43 7.92 -4.08
N TYR A 96 -13.79 6.72 -3.62
CA TYR A 96 -13.49 6.24 -2.26
C TYR A 96 -12.03 5.81 -2.03
N GLY A 97 -11.13 6.02 -3.01
CA GLY A 97 -9.71 5.74 -2.83
C GLY A 97 -9.34 4.26 -2.97
N LYS A 98 -10.11 3.46 -3.71
CA LYS A 98 -9.82 2.06 -4.11
C LYS A 98 -8.36 1.79 -4.49
N THR A 99 -7.71 2.78 -5.12
CA THR A 99 -6.30 2.73 -5.51
C THR A 99 -5.37 2.43 -4.34
N TRP A 100 -5.71 2.88 -3.13
CA TRP A 100 -4.89 2.64 -1.94
C TRP A 100 -4.81 1.17 -1.54
N CYS A 101 -5.81 0.34 -1.86
CA CYS A 101 -5.72 -1.12 -1.68
C CYS A 101 -4.57 -1.75 -2.49
N MET A 102 -4.08 -1.07 -3.54
CA MET A 102 -2.95 -1.50 -4.35
C MET A 102 -1.63 -0.83 -3.93
N ILE A 103 -1.68 0.41 -3.45
CA ILE A 103 -0.51 1.18 -3.00
C ILE A 103 0.03 0.64 -1.67
N LEU A 104 -0.84 0.38 -0.70
CA LEU A 104 -0.47 -0.09 0.64
C LEU A 104 0.44 -1.33 0.65
N PRO A 105 0.09 -2.44 -0.03
CA PRO A 105 0.97 -3.61 -0.07
C PRO A 105 2.31 -3.30 -0.75
N ALA A 106 2.34 -2.44 -1.77
CA ALA A 106 3.56 -2.04 -2.46
C ALA A 106 4.47 -1.15 -1.59
N LEU A 107 3.91 -0.25 -0.77
CA LEU A 107 4.65 0.54 0.21
C LEU A 107 5.28 -0.34 1.29
N LEU A 108 4.54 -1.35 1.77
CA LEU A 108 5.01 -2.26 2.82
C LEU A 108 6.10 -3.22 2.31
N ARG A 109 5.96 -3.74 1.08
CA ARG A 109 6.84 -4.75 0.51
C ARG A 109 7.47 -4.24 -0.81
N PRO A 110 8.42 -3.29 -0.77
CA PRO A 110 9.01 -2.70 -1.97
C PRO A 110 9.81 -3.68 -2.83
N ASN A 111 10.14 -4.86 -2.27
CA ASN A 111 10.87 -5.94 -2.93
C ASN A 111 9.94 -7.03 -3.49
N ARG A 112 8.63 -6.77 -3.62
CA ARG A 112 7.64 -7.66 -4.23
C ARG A 112 6.99 -6.97 -5.43
N ILE A 113 6.53 -7.75 -6.41
CA ILE A 113 5.66 -7.28 -7.49
C ILE A 113 4.20 -7.37 -7.06
N THR A 114 3.48 -6.31 -7.37
CA THR A 114 2.03 -6.30 -7.47
C THR A 114 1.63 -6.19 -8.94
N LEU A 115 0.78 -7.10 -9.42
CA LEU A 115 0.19 -7.02 -10.76
C LEU A 115 -1.20 -6.39 -10.67
N VAL A 116 -1.39 -5.26 -11.33
CA VAL A 116 -2.69 -4.59 -11.45
C VAL A 116 -3.19 -4.76 -12.88
N ILE A 117 -4.34 -5.40 -13.04
CA ILE A 117 -5.00 -5.56 -14.34
C ILE A 117 -6.04 -4.46 -14.46
N SER A 118 -5.94 -3.64 -15.50
CA SER A 118 -6.88 -2.56 -15.76
C SER A 118 -7.32 -2.56 -17.22
N PRO A 119 -8.64 -2.49 -17.50
CA PRO A 119 -9.18 -2.64 -18.85
C PRO A 119 -8.93 -1.42 -19.76
N LEU A 120 -8.62 -0.25 -19.17
CA LEU A 120 -8.48 1.01 -19.92
C LEU A 120 -7.05 1.54 -19.84
N LYS A 121 -6.44 1.85 -21.00
CA LYS A 121 -5.11 2.47 -21.08
C LYS A 121 -4.99 3.76 -20.26
N ARG A 122 -6.00 4.63 -20.34
CA ARG A 122 -6.03 5.88 -19.56
C ARG A 122 -5.95 5.62 -18.06
N LEU A 123 -6.61 4.56 -17.60
CA LEU A 123 -6.57 4.16 -16.19
C LEU A 123 -5.18 3.63 -15.81
N GLN A 124 -4.55 2.84 -16.67
CA GLN A 124 -3.18 2.35 -16.46
C GLN A 124 -2.18 3.52 -16.33
N VAL A 125 -2.27 4.53 -17.21
CA VAL A 125 -1.43 5.73 -17.14
C VAL A 125 -1.65 6.48 -15.82
N ASN A 126 -2.91 6.68 -15.42
CA ASN A 126 -3.23 7.34 -14.15
C ASN A 126 -2.67 6.57 -12.94
N GLN A 127 -2.77 5.24 -12.93
CA GLN A 127 -2.22 4.40 -11.86
C GLN A 127 -0.69 4.49 -11.79
N VAL A 128 0.00 4.45 -12.95
CA VAL A 128 1.47 4.61 -12.99
C VAL A 128 1.88 5.96 -12.42
N LEU A 129 1.19 7.04 -12.81
CA LEU A 129 1.47 8.38 -12.29
C LEU A 129 1.22 8.45 -10.78
N GLU A 130 0.11 7.89 -10.30
CA GLU A 130 -0.23 7.89 -8.89
C GLU A 130 0.79 7.12 -8.05
N PHE A 131 1.18 5.92 -8.47
CA PHE A 131 2.13 5.09 -7.72
C PHE A 131 3.51 5.73 -7.66
N LYS A 132 3.93 6.38 -8.76
CA LYS A 132 5.20 7.12 -8.81
C LYS A 132 5.25 8.29 -7.83
N LYS A 133 4.13 8.95 -7.52
CA LYS A 133 4.08 10.02 -6.50
C LYS A 133 4.53 9.53 -5.13
N PHE A 134 4.30 8.25 -4.82
CA PHE A 134 4.66 7.63 -3.55
C PHE A 134 6.00 6.85 -3.63
N GLY A 135 6.82 7.12 -4.66
CA GLY A 135 8.12 6.47 -4.83
C GLY A 135 8.04 4.99 -5.26
N ILE A 136 6.87 4.50 -5.65
CA ILE A 136 6.69 3.11 -6.09
C ILE A 136 7.07 3.00 -7.57
N ARG A 137 8.10 2.20 -7.85
CA ARG A 137 8.52 1.91 -9.22
C ARG A 137 7.42 1.13 -9.93
N THR A 138 6.82 1.75 -10.96
CA THR A 138 5.65 1.21 -11.65
C THR A 138 5.75 1.45 -13.15
N ILE A 139 5.31 0.47 -13.94
CA ILE A 139 5.19 0.53 -15.40
C ILE A 139 3.82 0.00 -15.82
N SER A 140 3.28 0.47 -16.94
CA SER A 140 2.12 -0.12 -17.60
C SER A 140 2.57 -0.91 -18.81
N ILE A 141 2.00 -2.11 -19.00
CA ILE A 141 2.25 -2.96 -20.16
C ILE A 141 0.94 -3.14 -20.90
N ASN A 142 0.92 -2.75 -22.17
CA ASN A 142 -0.22 -2.86 -23.08
C ASN A 142 0.27 -2.95 -24.54
N GLU A 143 -0.64 -2.89 -25.51
CA GLU A 143 -0.31 -3.04 -26.93
C GLU A 143 0.62 -1.95 -27.49
N ASP A 144 0.74 -0.79 -26.82
CA ASP A 144 1.63 0.30 -27.23
C ASP A 144 3.08 0.10 -26.72
N THR A 145 3.35 -1.01 -25.99
CA THR A 145 4.68 -1.28 -25.41
C THR A 145 5.66 -1.68 -26.52
N PRO A 146 6.68 -0.86 -26.84
CA PRO A 146 7.47 -1.02 -28.07
C PRO A 146 8.33 -2.30 -28.14
N ASN A 147 8.72 -2.85 -27.00
CA ASN A 147 9.59 -4.01 -26.93
C ASN A 147 9.07 -5.02 -25.90
N LYS A 148 8.71 -6.23 -26.36
CA LYS A 148 8.27 -7.33 -25.48
C LYS A 148 9.34 -7.76 -24.47
N GLY A 149 10.63 -7.49 -24.73
CA GLY A 149 11.73 -7.72 -23.81
C GLY A 149 11.74 -6.82 -22.57
N ILE A 150 11.02 -5.68 -22.59
CA ILE A 150 10.79 -4.86 -21.39
C ILE A 150 9.99 -5.64 -20.36
N VAL A 151 9.08 -6.53 -20.79
CA VAL A 151 8.32 -7.38 -19.87
C VAL A 151 9.27 -8.30 -19.12
N VAL A 152 10.19 -8.99 -19.81
CA VAL A 152 11.19 -9.88 -19.18
C VAL A 152 12.11 -9.11 -18.23
N ARG A 153 12.60 -7.92 -18.63
CA ARG A 153 13.41 -7.09 -17.72
C ARG A 153 12.61 -6.54 -16.55
N ALA A 154 11.35 -6.18 -16.74
CA ALA A 154 10.47 -5.77 -15.66
C ALA A 154 10.21 -6.94 -14.71
N ILE A 155 10.16 -8.16 -15.21
CA ILE A 155 10.02 -9.39 -14.42
C ILE A 155 11.33 -9.75 -13.69
N GLU A 156 12.49 -9.39 -14.22
CA GLU A 156 13.80 -9.64 -13.59
C GLU A 156 14.17 -8.58 -12.54
N PHE A 157 13.83 -7.31 -12.76
CA PHE A 157 14.14 -6.20 -11.84
C PHE A 157 13.02 -5.88 -10.84
N PHE A 158 11.82 -6.40 -11.09
CA PHE A 158 10.70 -6.34 -10.18
C PHE A 158 10.36 -7.80 -9.86
N ALA A 159 10.32 -8.21 -8.59
CA ALA A 159 10.21 -9.63 -8.20
C ALA A 159 8.77 -10.18 -8.28
N ILE A 160 8.45 -11.10 -9.22
CA ILE A 160 7.09 -11.65 -9.39
C ILE A 160 6.69 -12.58 -8.24
N THR A 161 5.75 -12.17 -7.38
CA THR A 161 4.72 -12.99 -6.67
C THR A 161 3.85 -11.99 -5.87
N THR A 162 2.52 -11.89 -5.97
CA THR A 162 1.45 -12.90 -5.89
C THR A 162 0.24 -12.47 -6.73
N VAL A 163 -0.36 -13.39 -7.49
CA VAL A 163 -1.73 -13.23 -8.01
C VAL A 163 -2.67 -13.60 -6.87
N GLN A 164 -3.04 -12.62 -6.06
CA GLN A 164 -4.22 -12.72 -5.21
C GLN A 164 -5.21 -11.69 -5.71
N ARG A 165 -6.41 -12.17 -5.99
CA ARG A 165 -7.43 -11.40 -6.67
C ARG A 165 -7.99 -10.40 -5.68
N CYS A 166 -7.35 -9.23 -5.61
CA CYS A 166 -8.05 -8.03 -5.18
C CYS A 166 -8.85 -7.54 -6.38
N ILE A 167 -10.04 -8.11 -6.58
CA ILE A 167 -10.96 -7.56 -7.58
C ILE A 167 -11.56 -6.34 -6.90
N VAL A 168 -11.17 -5.18 -7.41
CA VAL A 168 -11.70 -3.91 -6.97
C VAL A 168 -12.70 -3.49 -8.05
N LEU A 169 -13.97 -3.86 -7.86
CA LEU A 169 -15.09 -3.44 -8.72
C LEU A 169 -15.45 -2.01 -8.36
#